data_AF-A0A6B3FC24-F1
#
_entry.id   AF-A0A6B3FC24-F1
#
_cell.length_a   1.000
_cell.length_b   1.000
_cell.length_c   1.000
_cell.angle_alpha   90.00
_cell.angle_beta   90.00
_cell.angle_gamma   90.00
#
_symmetry.space_group_name_H-M   'P 1'
#
loop_
_entity.id
_entity.type
_entity.pdbx_description
1 polymer ?
#
loop_
_entity_poly.entity_id
_entity_poly.type
_entity_poly.pdbx_seq_one_letter_code
_entity_poly.pdbx_strand_id
1 'polypeptide(L)'
;MASVVRASQLSSHAGHEQKVEVFVNLSRRLQSLVHRQIQVLDELESGTEDPALLKGLFHIDHLATRTRRHAENLAVLGGSVSRRQWSTPIPLQQVLRSAVAEVEQYPRVRLVPPVDGAVHGQNVADIVHLIAELVENATLFSAPHTPVLLR
;
A
#
# COMPACT_ATOMS: atom_id res chain seq x y z
N MET A 1 30.73 -20.31 -31.22
CA MET A 1 30.31 -19.35 -30.16
C MET A 1 28.85 -18.89 -30.27
N ALA A 2 28.28 -18.69 -31.46
CA ALA A 2 26.90 -18.19 -31.61
C ALA A 2 25.78 -19.11 -31.05
N SER A 3 25.94 -20.45 -31.08
CA SER A 3 24.91 -21.36 -30.56
C SER A 3 24.85 -21.40 -29.02
N VAL A 4 26.00 -21.28 -28.35
CA VAL A 4 26.10 -21.26 -26.87
C VAL A 4 25.50 -19.96 -26.31
N VAL A 5 25.71 -18.83 -26.99
CA VAL A 5 25.08 -17.54 -26.64
C VAL A 5 23.56 -17.59 -26.84
N ARG A 6 23.08 -18.25 -27.89
CA ARG A 6 21.63 -18.40 -28.15
C ARG A 6 20.95 -19.32 -27.14
N ALA A 7 21.62 -20.40 -26.71
CA ALA A 7 21.11 -21.30 -25.67
C ALA A 7 21.08 -20.63 -24.29
N SER A 8 22.08 -19.79 -23.95
CA SER A 8 22.06 -19.04 -22.69
C SER A 8 20.98 -17.94 -22.69
N GLN A 9 20.74 -17.28 -23.84
CA GLN A 9 19.67 -16.31 -24.00
C GLN A 9 18.28 -16.95 -23.82
N LEU A 10 18.03 -18.11 -24.43
CA LEU A 10 16.76 -18.85 -24.29
C LEU A 10 16.51 -19.30 -22.84
N SER A 11 17.54 -19.79 -22.16
CA SER A 11 17.44 -20.19 -20.75
C SER A 11 17.21 -18.99 -19.82
N SER A 12 17.82 -17.84 -20.13
CA SER A 12 17.59 -16.59 -19.38
C SER A 12 16.20 -15.98 -19.57
N HIS A 13 15.59 -16.17 -20.76
CA HIS A 13 14.23 -15.75 -21.07
C HIS A 13 13.20 -16.64 -20.37
N ALA A 14 13.34 -17.96 -20.49
CA ALA A 14 12.48 -18.93 -19.79
C ALA A 14 12.55 -18.75 -18.26
N GLY A 15 13.74 -18.46 -17.73
CA GLY A 15 13.91 -18.14 -16.31
C GLY A 15 13.28 -16.80 -15.88
N HIS A 16 13.16 -15.83 -16.78
CA HIS A 16 12.43 -14.58 -16.52
C HIS A 16 10.92 -14.79 -16.58
N GLU A 17 10.41 -15.48 -17.59
CA GLU A 17 8.98 -15.80 -17.73
C GLU A 17 8.47 -16.61 -16.54
N GLN A 18 9.23 -17.59 -16.09
CA GLN A 18 8.86 -18.39 -14.92
C GLN A 18 8.86 -17.57 -13.62
N LYS A 19 9.76 -16.60 -13.47
CA LYS A 19 9.75 -15.68 -12.32
C LYS A 19 8.53 -14.76 -12.36
N VAL A 20 8.21 -14.21 -13.53
CA VAL A 20 7.03 -13.36 -13.76
C VAL A 20 5.74 -14.12 -13.42
N GLU A 21 5.63 -15.38 -13.84
CA GLU A 21 4.45 -16.22 -13.57
C GLU A 21 4.25 -16.51 -12.08
N VAL A 22 5.34 -16.70 -11.32
CA VAL A 22 5.30 -16.87 -9.86
C VAL A 22 4.77 -15.62 -9.17
N PHE A 23 5.23 -14.43 -9.58
CA PHE A 23 4.75 -13.16 -9.03
C PHE A 23 3.26 -12.93 -9.29
N VAL A 24 2.79 -13.21 -10.50
CA VAL A 24 1.36 -13.11 -10.86
C VAL A 24 0.52 -14.09 -10.04
N ASN A 25 0.94 -15.35 -9.90
CA ASN A 25 0.21 -16.34 -9.10
C ASN A 25 0.16 -15.97 -7.62
N LEU A 26 1.29 -15.55 -7.04
CA LEU A 26 1.35 -15.12 -5.64
C LEU A 26 0.46 -13.90 -5.39
N SER A 27 0.55 -12.91 -6.28
CA SER A 27 -0.31 -11.72 -6.26
C SER A 27 -1.79 -12.10 -6.20
N ARG A 28 -2.28 -12.94 -7.11
CA ARG A 28 -3.70 -13.33 -7.15
C ARG A 28 -4.14 -14.05 -5.87
N ARG A 29 -3.30 -14.93 -5.32
CA ARG A 29 -3.60 -15.65 -4.08
C ARG A 29 -3.67 -14.71 -2.89
N LEU A 30 -2.72 -13.77 -2.78
CA LEU A 30 -2.74 -12.75 -1.74
C LEU A 30 -3.95 -11.81 -1.89
N GLN A 31 -4.29 -11.37 -3.10
CA GLN A 31 -5.49 -10.58 -3.36
C GLN A 31 -6.76 -11.30 -2.90
N SER A 32 -6.89 -12.61 -3.20
CA SER A 32 -8.05 -13.40 -2.77
C SER A 32 -8.14 -13.55 -1.25
N LEU A 33 -7.00 -13.76 -0.57
CA LEU A 33 -6.98 -13.84 0.90
C LEU A 33 -7.34 -12.51 1.54
N VAL A 34 -6.74 -11.42 1.08
CA VAL A 34 -7.01 -10.08 1.60
C VAL A 34 -8.46 -9.67 1.37
N HIS A 35 -9.01 -9.97 0.19
CA HIS A 35 -10.41 -9.65 -0.09
C HIS A 35 -11.36 -10.33 0.91
N ARG A 36 -11.13 -11.61 1.21
CA ARG A 36 -11.89 -12.33 2.24
C ARG A 36 -11.68 -11.73 3.63
N GLN A 37 -10.46 -11.30 3.94
CA GLN A 37 -10.13 -10.71 5.22
C GLN A 37 -10.87 -9.38 5.43
N ILE A 38 -10.94 -8.53 4.40
CA ILE A 38 -11.72 -7.29 4.42
C ILE A 38 -13.22 -7.60 4.61
N GLN A 39 -13.77 -8.59 3.89
CA GLN A 39 -15.18 -8.98 4.08
C GLN A 39 -15.49 -9.37 5.52
N VAL A 40 -14.61 -10.13 6.17
CA VAL A 40 -14.77 -10.50 7.58
C VAL A 40 -14.66 -9.29 8.51
N LEU A 41 -13.78 -8.33 8.19
CA LEU A 41 -13.67 -7.08 8.96
C LEU A 41 -14.92 -6.22 8.83
N ASP A 42 -15.47 -6.08 7.62
CA ASP A 42 -16.70 -5.34 7.37
C ASP A 42 -17.88 -5.94 8.17
N GLU A 43 -17.98 -7.27 8.21
CA GLU A 43 -18.98 -7.99 9.01
C GLU A 43 -18.82 -7.71 10.51
N LEU A 44 -17.58 -7.78 11.02
CA LEU A 44 -17.27 -7.49 12.42
C LEU A 44 -17.55 -6.03 12.78
N GLU A 45 -17.22 -5.08 11.90
CA GLU A 45 -17.47 -3.65 12.10
C GLU A 45 -18.98 -3.39 12.17
N SER A 46 -19.77 -4.00 11.27
CA SER A 46 -21.22 -3.82 11.25
C SER A 46 -21.94 -4.24 12.54
N GLY A 47 -21.36 -5.19 13.27
CA GLY A 47 -21.90 -5.71 14.53
C GLY A 47 -21.29 -5.10 15.80
N THR A 48 -20.34 -4.16 15.67
CA THR A 48 -19.57 -3.63 16.81
C THR A 48 -19.95 -2.17 17.11
N GLU A 49 -20.46 -1.92 18.33
CA GLU A 49 -20.74 -0.55 18.81
C GLU A 49 -19.69 -0.03 19.80
N ASP A 50 -18.84 -0.92 20.34
CA ASP A 50 -17.78 -0.55 21.29
C ASP A 50 -16.66 0.23 20.58
N PRO A 51 -16.42 1.51 20.93
CA PRO A 51 -15.38 2.33 20.32
C PRO A 51 -13.96 1.76 20.43
N ALA A 52 -13.66 1.01 21.50
CA ALA A 52 -12.34 0.40 21.69
C ALA A 52 -12.12 -0.77 20.72
N LEU A 53 -13.16 -1.58 20.49
CA LEU A 53 -13.13 -2.67 19.51
C LEU A 53 -13.11 -2.14 18.08
N LEU A 54 -13.92 -1.12 17.77
CA LEU A 54 -13.90 -0.43 16.46
C LEU A 54 -12.51 0.12 16.14
N LYS A 55 -11.81 0.72 17.12
CA LYS A 55 -10.42 1.16 16.93
C LYS A 55 -9.48 0.01 16.55
N GLY A 56 -9.66 -1.16 17.17
CA GLY A 56 -8.93 -2.38 16.82
C GLY A 56 -9.25 -2.86 15.40
N LEU A 57 -10.53 -2.84 15.01
CA LEU A 57 -10.98 -3.22 13.67
C LEU A 57 -10.42 -2.28 12.59
N PHE A 58 -10.43 -0.97 12.82
CA PHE A 58 -9.78 -0.01 11.92
C PHE A 58 -8.29 -0.30 11.73
N HIS A 59 -7.58 -0.65 12.81
CA HIS A 59 -6.18 -1.03 12.70
C HIS A 59 -5.98 -2.27 11.80
N ILE A 60 -6.85 -3.27 11.91
CA ILE A 60 -6.76 -4.47 11.06
C ILE A 60 -7.17 -4.15 9.61
N ASP A 61 -8.16 -3.28 9.38
CA ASP A 61 -8.53 -2.83 8.04
C ASP A 61 -7.37 -2.12 7.32
N HIS A 62 -6.62 -1.29 8.03
CA HIS A 62 -5.41 -0.68 7.50
C HIS A 62 -4.37 -1.73 7.08
N LEU A 63 -4.14 -2.76 7.91
CA LEU A 63 -3.22 -3.86 7.58
C LEU A 63 -3.71 -4.68 6.37
N ALA A 64 -5.01 -4.95 6.27
CA ALA A 64 -5.62 -5.64 5.15
C ALA A 64 -5.44 -4.82 3.85
N THR A 65 -5.73 -3.53 3.91
CA THR A 65 -5.53 -2.59 2.80
C THR A 65 -4.06 -2.53 2.36
N ARG A 66 -3.09 -2.53 3.27
CA ARG A 66 -1.64 -2.63 2.93
C ARG A 66 -1.29 -3.96 2.26
N THR A 67 -1.82 -5.06 2.79
CA THR A 67 -1.60 -6.40 2.22
C THR A 67 -2.17 -6.49 0.79
N ARG A 68 -3.32 -5.87 0.51
CA ARG A 68 -3.90 -5.77 -0.84
C ARG A 68 -2.90 -5.11 -1.80
N ARG A 69 -2.29 -4.01 -1.38
CA ARG A 69 -1.32 -3.26 -2.19
C ARG A 69 -0.03 -4.01 -2.40
N HIS A 70 0.47 -4.74 -1.41
CA HIS A 70 1.61 -5.64 -1.63
C HIS A 70 1.30 -6.70 -2.68
N ALA A 71 0.08 -7.25 -2.64
CA ALA A 71 -0.37 -8.14 -3.70
C ALA A 71 -0.43 -7.42 -5.07
N GLU A 72 -0.88 -6.17 -5.13
CA GLU A 72 -0.85 -5.34 -6.35
C GLU A 72 0.57 -5.07 -6.86
N ASN A 73 1.54 -4.77 -5.99
CA ASN A 73 2.95 -4.59 -6.34
C ASN A 73 3.55 -5.87 -6.95
N LEU A 74 3.21 -7.03 -6.40
CA LEU A 74 3.60 -8.32 -6.99
C LEU A 74 2.96 -8.53 -8.37
N ALA A 75 1.73 -8.03 -8.57
CA ALA A 75 1.07 -8.06 -9.88
C ALA A 75 1.82 -7.20 -10.89
N VAL A 76 2.25 -5.99 -10.50
CA VAL A 76 3.02 -5.05 -11.33
C VAL A 76 4.40 -5.61 -11.67
N LEU A 77 5.11 -6.22 -10.70
CA LEU A 77 6.35 -6.97 -10.96
C LEU A 77 6.12 -8.14 -11.94
N GLY A 78 4.91 -8.69 -11.95
CA GLY A 78 4.41 -9.67 -12.91
C GLY A 78 3.88 -9.10 -14.23
N GLY A 79 4.00 -7.78 -14.48
CA GLY A 79 3.60 -7.11 -15.73
C GLY A 79 2.18 -6.52 -15.76
N SER A 80 1.47 -6.45 -14.63
CA SER A 80 0.11 -5.90 -14.55
C SER A 80 0.10 -4.37 -14.44
N VAL A 81 -0.90 -3.69 -15.02
CA VAL A 81 -1.06 -2.22 -14.92
C VAL A 81 -2.14 -1.88 -13.88
N SER A 82 -1.83 -1.05 -12.90
CA SER A 82 -2.79 -0.59 -11.87
C SER A 82 -3.88 0.30 -12.50
N ARG A 83 -5.15 -0.01 -12.25
CA ARG A 83 -6.31 0.81 -12.68
C ARG A 83 -7.21 1.14 -11.49
N ARG A 84 -6.97 2.28 -10.83
CA ARG A 84 -8.02 3.02 -10.12
C ARG A 84 -7.83 4.51 -10.39
N GLN A 85 -8.88 5.19 -10.83
CA GLN A 85 -8.81 6.59 -11.27
C GLN A 85 -9.89 7.40 -10.54
N TRP A 86 -9.49 8.20 -9.57
CA TRP A 86 -10.27 9.39 -9.20
C TRP A 86 -9.97 10.50 -10.21
N SER A 87 -10.98 11.20 -10.73
CA SER A 87 -10.80 12.21 -11.77
C SER A 87 -10.52 13.62 -11.23
N THR A 88 -10.99 13.93 -10.02
CA THR A 88 -10.89 15.28 -9.44
C THR A 88 -9.58 15.46 -8.65
N PRO A 89 -8.88 16.61 -8.79
CA PRO A 89 -7.75 16.94 -7.93
C PRO A 89 -8.14 17.00 -6.44
N ILE A 90 -7.28 16.48 -5.57
CA ILE A 90 -7.49 16.43 -4.12
C ILE A 90 -6.43 17.32 -3.42
N PRO A 91 -6.82 18.18 -2.47
CA PRO A 91 -5.88 19.03 -1.74
C PRO A 91 -4.76 18.22 -1.05
N LEU A 92 -3.51 18.66 -1.15
CA LEU A 92 -2.36 17.96 -0.57
C LEU A 92 -2.51 17.78 0.95
N GLN A 93 -3.11 18.76 1.64
CA GLN A 93 -3.43 18.64 3.06
C GLN A 93 -4.35 17.46 3.37
N GLN A 94 -5.31 17.16 2.49
CA GLN A 94 -6.18 15.99 2.64
C GLN A 94 -5.41 14.69 2.37
N VAL A 95 -4.56 14.66 1.34
CA VAL A 95 -3.67 13.53 1.04
C VAL A 95 -2.76 13.20 2.24
N LEU A 96 -2.14 14.21 2.84
CA LEU A 96 -1.28 14.00 4.02
C LEU A 96 -2.08 13.52 5.24
N ARG A 97 -3.29 14.04 5.46
CA ARG A 97 -4.18 13.54 6.53
C ARG A 97 -4.55 12.07 6.31
N SER A 98 -4.87 11.68 5.07
CA SER A 98 -5.13 10.29 4.72
C SER A 98 -3.89 9.41 4.95
N ALA A 99 -2.69 9.89 4.60
CA ALA A 99 -1.45 9.15 4.85
C ALA A 99 -1.18 8.96 6.34
N VAL A 100 -1.39 9.98 7.17
CA VAL A 100 -1.23 9.89 8.63
C VAL A 100 -2.22 8.91 9.25
N ALA A 101 -3.45 8.85 8.74
CA ALA A 101 -4.46 7.90 9.22
C ALA A 101 -4.06 6.44 8.95
N GLU A 102 -3.21 6.17 7.96
CA GLU A 102 -2.71 4.82 7.64
C GLU A 102 -1.52 4.37 8.50
N VAL A 103 -0.95 5.25 9.35
CA VAL A 103 0.24 4.97 10.17
C VAL A 103 -0.15 4.44 11.55
N GLU A 104 0.46 3.36 12.00
CA GLU A 104 0.13 2.74 13.30
C GLU A 104 0.41 3.70 14.46
N GLN A 105 1.58 4.33 14.41
CA GLN A 105 2.02 5.32 15.39
C GLN A 105 1.55 6.75 15.02
N TYR A 106 0.36 6.91 14.41
CA TYR A 106 -0.19 8.23 14.04
C TYR A 106 -0.16 9.26 15.18
N PRO A 107 -0.29 8.92 16.49
CA PRO A 107 -0.23 9.93 17.55
C PRO A 107 1.13 10.64 17.64
N ARG A 108 2.19 10.04 17.08
CA ARG A 108 3.54 10.62 16.99
C ARG A 108 3.73 11.50 15.77
N VAL A 109 2.82 11.48 14.81
CA VAL A 109 2.93 12.25 13.57
C VAL A 109 2.29 13.62 13.76
N ARG A 110 2.95 14.65 13.24
CA ARG A 110 2.47 16.04 13.27
C ARG A 110 2.55 16.63 11.86
N LEU A 111 1.41 17.08 11.36
CA LEU A 111 1.34 17.89 10.16
C LEU A 111 1.68 19.34 10.51
N VAL A 112 2.66 19.92 9.82
CA VAL A 112 3.09 21.31 10.02
C VAL A 112 2.49 22.17 8.91
N PRO A 113 1.50 23.05 9.20
CA PRO A 113 0.93 23.96 8.22
C PRO A 113 1.85 25.16 7.92
N PRO A 114 1.65 25.87 6.79
CA PRO A 114 0.69 25.56 5.72
C PRO A 114 1.21 24.47 4.78
N VAL A 115 0.28 23.69 4.21
CA VAL A 115 0.58 22.74 3.12
C VAL A 115 -0.30 23.12 1.94
N ASP A 116 0.33 23.70 0.92
CA ASP A 116 -0.34 24.15 -0.29
C ASP A 116 -0.20 23.13 -1.43
N GLY A 117 -1.12 23.19 -2.39
CA GLY A 117 -1.11 22.36 -3.59
C GLY A 117 -2.18 21.27 -3.60
N ALA A 118 -2.25 20.56 -4.73
CA ALA A 118 -3.21 19.49 -4.96
C ALA A 118 -2.55 18.35 -5.74
N VAL A 119 -3.05 17.15 -5.53
CA VAL A 119 -2.64 15.94 -6.22
C VAL A 119 -3.72 15.56 -7.22
N HIS A 120 -3.33 15.26 -8.45
CA HIS A 120 -4.25 14.69 -9.44
C HIS A 120 -4.90 13.42 -8.89
N GLY A 121 -6.23 13.31 -8.93
CA GLY A 121 -6.99 12.21 -8.34
C GLY A 121 -6.46 10.83 -8.70
N GLN A 122 -5.96 10.65 -9.92
CA GLN A 122 -5.39 9.41 -10.43
C GLN A 122 -4.20 8.91 -9.60
N ASN A 123 -3.45 9.82 -8.96
CA ASN A 123 -2.23 9.50 -8.21
C ASN A 123 -2.45 9.57 -6.70
N VAL A 124 -3.64 9.96 -6.22
CA VAL A 124 -3.90 10.22 -4.80
C VAL A 124 -3.65 8.98 -3.96
N ALA A 125 -4.20 7.83 -4.36
CA ALA A 125 -3.99 6.58 -3.65
C ALA A 125 -2.49 6.28 -3.53
N ASP A 126 -1.78 6.20 -4.66
CA ASP A 126 -0.35 5.88 -4.68
C ASP A 126 0.50 6.84 -3.83
N ILE A 127 0.17 8.14 -3.85
CA ILE A 127 0.88 9.15 -3.06
C ILE A 127 0.55 9.05 -1.57
N VAL A 128 -0.72 8.85 -1.20
CA VAL A 128 -1.11 8.58 0.20
C VAL A 128 -0.29 7.42 0.74
N HIS A 129 -0.15 6.35 -0.05
CA HIS A 129 0.50 5.12 0.38
C HIS A 129 2.02 5.28 0.50
N LEU A 130 2.64 5.92 -0.49
CA LEU A 130 4.07 6.22 -0.42
C LEU A 130 4.40 7.04 0.83
N ILE A 131 3.60 8.07 1.12
CA ILE A 131 3.80 8.91 2.30
C ILE A 131 3.56 8.11 3.58
N ALA A 132 2.50 7.30 3.64
CA ALA A 132 2.23 6.43 4.79
C ALA A 132 3.40 5.49 5.08
N GLU A 133 3.97 4.83 4.07
CA GLU A 133 5.12 3.93 4.24
C GLU A 133 6.39 4.68 4.69
N LEU A 134 6.64 5.89 4.16
CA LEU A 134 7.76 6.72 4.61
C LEU A 134 7.61 7.17 6.07
N VAL A 135 6.40 7.56 6.47
CA VAL A 135 6.10 7.99 7.83
C VAL A 135 6.14 6.81 8.79
N GLU A 136 5.62 5.65 8.41
CA GLU A 136 5.69 4.42 9.20
C GLU A 136 7.16 4.05 9.48
N ASN A 137 8.00 4.06 8.44
CA ASN A 137 9.44 3.88 8.59
C ASN A 137 10.05 4.93 9.53
N ALA A 138 9.72 6.20 9.36
CA ALA A 138 10.20 7.25 10.25
C ALA A 138 9.77 6.99 11.71
N THR A 139 8.54 6.52 11.95
CA THR A 139 8.07 6.20 13.30
C THR A 139 8.72 4.94 13.88
N LEU A 140 8.99 3.91 13.07
CA LEU A 140 9.64 2.67 13.51
C LEU A 140 11.12 2.88 13.84
N PHE A 141 11.83 3.69 13.07
CA PHE A 141 13.29 3.87 13.21
C PHE A 141 13.70 5.10 14.03
N SER A 142 12.76 5.98 14.39
CA SER A 142 13.04 7.10 15.31
C SER A 142 12.84 6.68 16.76
N ALA A 143 13.62 7.26 17.67
CA ALA A 143 13.54 6.99 19.10
C ALA A 143 12.09 7.10 19.65
N PRO A 144 11.69 6.24 20.61
CA PRO A 144 10.37 6.29 21.23
C PRO A 144 10.02 7.71 21.67
N HIS A 145 8.77 8.13 21.46
CA HIS A 145 8.26 9.48 21.77
C HIS A 145 8.81 10.65 20.93
N THR A 146 9.77 10.41 20.02
CA THR A 146 10.18 11.45 19.06
C THR A 146 9.04 11.69 18.06
N PRO A 147 8.58 12.94 17.87
CA PRO A 147 7.57 13.26 16.87
C PRO A 147 8.15 13.17 15.45
N VAL A 148 7.33 12.70 14.51
CA VAL A 148 7.64 12.74 13.07
C VAL A 148 6.87 13.90 12.45
N LEU A 149 7.60 14.82 11.80
CA LEU A 149 7.01 16.02 11.22
C LEU A 149 6.81 15.86 9.70
N LEU A 150 5.60 16.11 9.23
CA LEU A 150 5.28 16.28 7.82
C LEU A 150 5.18 17.76 7.51
N ARG A 151 6.01 18.26 6.60
CA ARG A 151 6.18 19.68 6.23
C ARG A 151 6.43 19.82 4.74
#